data_AF-A0A941F1Y4-F1
#
_entry.id   AF-A0A941F1Y4-F1
#
_cell.length_a   1.000
_cell.length_b   1.000
_cell.length_c   1.000
_cell.angle_alpha   90.00
_cell.angle_beta   90.00
_cell.angle_gamma   90.00
#
_symmetry.space_group_name_H-M   'P 1'
#
loop_
_entity.id
_entity.type
_entity.pdbx_description
1 polymer ?
#
loop_
_entity_poly.entity_id
_entity_poly.type
_entity_poly.pdbx_seq_one_letter_code
_entity_poly.pdbx_strand_id
1 'polypeptide(L)'
;MSDLTIEFIKTGITIPVAILILRLIFKKSIMFKFSMLTVSFTIFVVFMKTIEFYEASFWQYIVTPLNVLVGIVLFVYINKMLRKPLDKAIGELGKLSDGQLVLDIEEVDSKNELGMLNNSLKKLSEKLRVVLQDIASGAEVVLQASHKLNGTAEELSSGSAEQASSLEEVSTTIEEFAGNVASNTDNATQTSAIAQQSSLSVANVSEMSDKSYSAVSAISEKVMVINEIAIQTNILALNAAVEAARAGDMGKGFAVVAGEVRKLAENSKKAADEIVVMAESTREQTQLANNLLTDMKPQIEKTSGLVGEIAAASYEQNNGVEQVNGAIQQLNATTQQNAAAAEELAANSEELTGQAESLKQAIAFFKL
;
A
#
# COMPACT_ATOMS: atom_id res chain seq x y z
N MET A 1 16.67 110.99 -10.30
CA MET A 1 16.27 109.92 -9.34
C MET A 1 17.56 109.31 -8.84
N SER A 2 17.78 109.27 -7.54
CA SER A 2 18.99 108.64 -6.99
C SER A 2 18.98 107.14 -7.33
N ASP A 3 20.14 106.56 -7.59
CA ASP A 3 20.29 105.12 -7.83
C ASP A 3 19.62 104.27 -6.72
N LEU A 4 19.53 104.84 -5.53
CA LEU A 4 18.84 104.28 -4.37
C LEU A 4 17.36 103.97 -4.59
N THR A 5 16.59 104.87 -5.23
CA THR A 5 15.14 104.63 -5.42
C THR A 5 14.87 103.49 -6.40
N ILE A 6 15.78 103.26 -7.35
CA ILE A 6 15.69 102.15 -8.31
C ILE A 6 16.06 100.83 -7.63
N GLU A 7 17.08 100.81 -6.76
CA GLU A 7 17.42 99.61 -5.98
C GLU A 7 16.33 99.20 -4.98
N PHE A 8 15.69 100.16 -4.29
CA PHE A 8 14.59 99.87 -3.36
C PHE A 8 13.36 99.27 -4.07
N ILE A 9 13.01 99.75 -5.26
CA ILE A 9 11.90 99.19 -6.04
C ILE A 9 12.24 97.78 -6.55
N LYS A 10 13.50 97.57 -7.01
CA LYS A 10 13.97 96.25 -7.44
C LYS A 10 13.93 95.23 -6.30
N THR A 11 14.53 95.53 -5.15
CA THR A 11 14.51 94.64 -3.98
C THR A 11 13.10 94.42 -3.43
N GLY A 12 12.25 95.46 -3.42
CA GLY A 12 10.86 95.38 -2.98
C GLY A 12 9.96 94.45 -3.80
N ILE A 13 10.27 94.24 -5.10
CA ILE A 13 9.54 93.30 -5.97
C ILE A 13 10.22 91.93 -6.00
N THR A 14 11.56 91.88 -6.06
CA THR A 14 12.31 90.63 -6.20
C THR A 14 12.16 89.71 -4.99
N ILE A 15 12.14 90.25 -3.76
CA ILE A 15 12.03 89.42 -2.54
C ILE A 15 10.67 88.72 -2.42
N PRO A 16 9.51 89.42 -2.53
CA PRO A 16 8.20 88.76 -2.51
C PRO A 16 8.01 87.75 -3.64
N VAL A 17 8.49 88.07 -4.85
CA VAL A 17 8.44 87.15 -5.99
C VAL A 17 9.29 85.90 -5.71
N ALA A 18 10.50 86.05 -5.16
CA ALA A 18 11.35 84.92 -4.79
C ALA A 18 10.70 84.04 -3.71
N ILE A 19 10.11 84.64 -2.66
CA ILE A 19 9.40 83.90 -1.61
C ILE A 19 8.17 83.17 -2.17
N LEU A 20 7.43 83.80 -3.10
CA LEU A 20 6.27 83.21 -3.76
C LEU A 20 6.66 82.03 -4.66
N ILE A 21 7.74 82.17 -5.43
CA ILE A 21 8.33 81.09 -6.24
C ILE A 21 8.77 79.93 -5.34
N LEU A 22 9.49 80.21 -4.25
CA LEU A 22 9.91 79.19 -3.28
C LEU A 22 8.71 78.48 -2.64
N ARG A 23 7.65 79.22 -2.32
CA ARG A 23 6.42 78.64 -1.75
C ARG A 23 5.64 77.80 -2.76
N LEU A 24 5.69 78.15 -4.04
CA LEU A 24 5.09 77.38 -5.12
C LEU A 24 5.86 76.07 -5.37
N ILE A 25 7.19 76.13 -5.43
CA ILE A 25 8.05 74.99 -5.77
C ILE A 25 8.20 74.03 -4.57
N PHE A 26 8.44 74.54 -3.36
CA PHE A 26 8.85 73.74 -2.20
C PHE A 26 7.77 73.64 -1.11
N LYS A 27 6.49 73.75 -1.46
CA LYS A 27 5.39 73.73 -0.47
C LYS A 27 5.47 72.48 0.43
N LYS A 28 5.57 72.69 1.75
CA LYS A 28 5.76 71.65 2.81
C LYS A 28 7.14 70.93 2.81
N SER A 29 8.03 71.27 1.89
CA SER A 29 9.38 70.72 1.83
C SER A 29 10.29 71.30 2.91
N ILE A 30 11.28 70.53 3.36
CA ILE A 30 12.37 71.07 4.19
C ILE A 30 13.22 72.09 3.43
N MET A 31 13.27 71.97 2.09
CA MET A 31 13.91 72.95 1.22
C MET A 31 13.25 74.32 1.29
N PHE A 32 11.95 74.42 1.60
CA PHE A 32 11.29 75.70 1.82
C PHE A 32 11.77 76.36 3.12
N LYS A 33 11.91 75.61 4.22
CA LYS A 33 12.45 76.13 5.47
C LYS A 33 13.91 76.57 5.30
N PHE A 34 14.72 75.75 4.63
CA PHE A 34 16.12 76.09 4.29
C PHE A 34 16.20 77.36 3.44
N SER A 35 15.43 77.42 2.35
CA SER A 35 15.45 78.55 1.41
C SER A 35 14.92 79.84 2.06
N MET A 36 13.92 79.74 2.94
CA MET A 36 13.44 80.89 3.71
C MET A 36 14.51 81.42 4.68
N LEU A 37 15.28 80.54 5.33
CA LEU A 37 16.38 80.94 6.21
C LEU A 37 17.51 81.61 5.44
N THR A 38 17.88 81.09 4.27
CA THR A 38 18.95 81.67 3.44
C THR A 38 18.53 82.99 2.82
N VAL A 39 17.27 83.12 2.37
CA VAL A 39 16.71 84.38 1.87
C VAL A 39 16.63 85.42 2.99
N SER A 40 16.14 85.05 4.19
CA SER A 40 16.09 85.94 5.35
C SER A 40 17.47 86.43 5.78
N PHE A 41 18.48 85.56 5.74
CA PHE A 41 19.86 85.94 6.04
C PHE A 41 20.44 86.88 4.98
N THR A 42 20.17 86.62 3.70
CA THR A 42 20.62 87.50 2.61
C THR A 42 20.03 88.90 2.76
N ILE A 43 18.74 88.99 3.08
CA ILE A 43 18.05 90.26 3.34
C ILE A 43 18.67 90.97 4.55
N PHE A 44 18.94 90.25 5.64
CA PHE A 44 19.59 90.80 6.83
C PHE A 44 20.97 91.37 6.50
N VAL A 45 21.81 90.64 5.76
CA VAL A 45 23.14 91.11 5.34
C VAL A 45 23.06 92.35 4.46
N VAL A 46 22.13 92.38 3.49
CA VAL A 46 21.91 93.55 2.62
C VAL A 46 21.48 94.76 3.46
N PHE A 47 20.52 94.59 4.37
CA PHE A 47 20.06 95.65 5.26
C PHE A 47 21.18 96.19 6.16
N MET A 48 21.96 95.31 6.77
CA MET A 48 23.09 95.71 7.61
C MET A 48 24.17 96.43 6.79
N LYS A 49 24.44 96.01 5.55
CA LYS A 49 25.34 96.73 4.64
C LYS A 49 24.79 98.10 4.20
N THR A 50 23.48 98.22 4.02
CA THR A 50 22.86 99.54 3.75
C THR A 50 23.08 100.47 4.93
N ILE A 51 22.92 100.01 6.17
CA ILE A 51 23.23 100.82 7.38
C ILE A 51 24.71 101.23 7.40
N GLU A 52 25.62 100.29 7.12
CA GLU A 52 27.07 100.53 7.03
C GLU A 52 27.43 101.58 5.95
N PHE A 53 26.69 101.65 4.85
CA PHE A 53 26.91 102.63 3.79
C PHE A 53 26.47 104.06 4.17
N TYR A 54 25.46 104.19 5.03
CA TYR A 54 24.89 105.48 5.42
C TYR A 54 25.56 106.13 6.64
N GLU A 55 26.11 105.33 7.56
CA GLU A 55 26.79 105.82 8.76
C GLU A 55 28.32 105.71 8.63
N ALA A 56 29.06 106.65 9.23
CA ALA A 56 30.52 106.76 9.08
C ALA A 56 31.31 105.47 9.47
N SER A 57 32.57 105.41 9.01
CA SER A 57 33.54 104.28 9.01
C SER A 57 33.70 103.42 10.29
N PHE A 58 33.08 103.77 11.43
CA PHE A 58 33.14 103.02 12.69
C PHE A 58 32.23 101.77 12.72
N TRP A 59 31.04 101.84 12.11
CA TRP A 59 30.06 100.73 12.15
C TRP A 59 30.54 99.46 11.45
N GLN A 60 31.48 99.58 10.51
CA GLN A 60 32.10 98.46 9.81
C GLN A 60 32.72 97.41 10.75
N TYR A 61 33.30 97.84 11.88
CA TYR A 61 33.91 96.96 12.88
C TYR A 61 32.88 96.16 13.71
N ILE A 62 31.61 96.55 13.70
CA ILE A 62 30.52 95.87 14.44
C ILE A 62 29.64 95.05 13.49
N VAL A 63 29.31 95.61 12.33
CA VAL A 63 28.42 94.98 11.34
C VAL A 63 29.03 93.70 10.76
N THR A 64 30.33 93.73 10.43
CA THR A 64 31.00 92.57 9.80
C THR A 64 31.06 91.36 10.74
N PRO A 65 31.53 91.47 12.00
CA PRO A 65 31.50 90.36 12.94
C PRO A 65 30.09 89.84 13.26
N LEU A 66 29.09 90.74 13.34
CA LEU A 66 27.71 90.35 13.58
C LEU A 66 27.14 89.50 12.44
N ASN A 67 27.38 89.89 11.19
CA ASN A 67 26.96 89.11 10.02
C ASN A 67 27.61 87.71 10.01
N VAL A 68 28.90 87.62 10.36
CA VAL A 68 29.61 86.34 10.51
C VAL A 68 28.99 85.49 11.61
N LEU A 69 28.71 86.07 12.78
CA LEU A 69 28.11 85.37 13.91
C LEU A 69 26.72 84.82 13.57
N VAL A 70 25.84 85.63 12.98
CA VAL A 70 24.50 85.19 12.54
C VAL A 70 24.62 84.10 11.46
N GLY A 71 25.59 84.22 10.55
CA GLY A 71 25.91 83.19 9.56
C GLY A 71 26.32 81.86 10.18
N ILE A 72 27.18 81.88 11.21
CA ILE A 72 27.59 80.68 11.96
C ILE A 72 26.39 80.04 12.67
N VAL A 73 25.54 80.83 13.34
CA VAL A 73 24.34 80.32 14.02
C VAL A 73 23.38 79.66 13.03
N LEU A 74 23.13 80.29 11.89
CA LEU A 74 22.30 79.73 10.81
C LEU A 74 22.93 78.46 10.23
N PHE A 75 24.24 78.43 10.01
CA PHE A 75 24.96 77.25 9.53
C PHE A 75 24.79 76.08 10.51
N VAL A 76 24.99 76.31 11.81
CA VAL A 76 24.79 75.29 12.87
C VAL A 76 23.33 74.84 12.91
N TYR A 77 22.37 75.75 12.78
CA TYR A 77 20.95 75.42 12.75
C TYR A 77 20.58 74.56 11.53
N ILE A 78 21.04 74.94 10.34
CA ILE A 78 20.83 74.19 9.10
C ILE A 78 21.51 72.81 9.20
N ASN A 79 22.73 72.74 9.74
CA ASN A 79 23.45 71.49 9.97
C ASN A 79 22.66 70.55 10.89
N LYS A 80 22.04 71.08 11.95
CA LYS A 80 21.18 70.32 12.86
C LYS A 80 19.84 69.93 12.22
N MET A 81 19.29 70.77 11.32
CA MET A 81 17.99 70.56 10.67
C MET A 81 18.07 69.59 9.47
N LEU A 82 19.15 69.61 8.70
CA LEU A 82 19.30 68.83 7.46
C LEU A 82 20.33 67.71 7.59
N ARG A 83 21.58 68.06 7.94
CA ARG A 83 22.70 67.12 7.87
C ARG A 83 22.57 66.00 8.91
N LYS A 84 22.30 66.34 10.18
CA LYS A 84 22.19 65.33 11.24
C LYS A 84 21.12 64.25 10.99
N PRO A 85 19.86 64.59 10.61
CA PRO A 85 18.86 63.57 10.32
C PRO A 85 19.19 62.76 9.05
N LEU A 86 19.82 63.37 8.05
CA LEU A 86 20.25 62.67 6.84
C LEU A 86 21.39 61.69 7.13
N ASP A 87 22.41 62.11 7.88
CA ASP A 87 23.52 61.25 8.32
C ASP A 87 23.00 60.08 9.16
N LYS A 88 21.99 60.30 10.02
CA LYS A 88 21.32 59.22 10.77
C LYS A 88 20.63 58.24 9.82
N ALA A 89 19.83 58.72 8.86
CA ALA A 89 19.16 57.86 7.90
C ALA A 89 20.13 57.05 7.04
N ILE A 90 21.26 57.66 6.61
CA ILE A 90 22.33 56.97 5.89
C ILE A 90 22.97 55.89 6.79
N GLY A 91 23.22 56.20 8.06
CA GLY A 91 23.76 55.23 9.01
C GLY A 91 22.84 54.04 9.25
N GLU A 92 21.54 54.28 9.44
CA GLU A 92 20.54 53.21 9.59
C GLU A 92 20.40 52.38 8.30
N LEU A 93 20.48 53.00 7.12
CA LEU A 93 20.51 52.28 5.85
C LEU A 93 21.77 51.43 5.70
N GLY A 94 22.93 51.91 6.17
CA GLY A 94 24.17 51.15 6.22
C GLY A 94 24.06 49.90 7.11
N LYS A 95 23.47 50.05 8.30
CA LYS A 95 23.17 48.89 9.17
C LYS A 95 22.23 47.89 8.48
N LEU A 96 21.22 48.39 7.77
CA LEU A 96 20.30 47.55 7.01
C LEU A 96 21.02 46.78 5.89
N SER A 97 21.95 47.40 5.17
CA SER A 97 22.77 46.73 4.16
C SER A 97 23.74 45.70 4.74
N ASP A 98 24.17 45.90 5.99
CA ASP A 98 25.00 44.94 6.74
C ASP A 98 24.19 43.80 7.38
N GLY A 99 22.90 43.69 7.04
CA GLY A 99 22.00 42.63 7.50
C GLY A 99 21.35 42.89 8.87
N GLN A 100 21.49 44.07 9.47
CA GLN A 100 20.82 44.40 10.73
C GLN A 100 19.40 44.92 10.45
N LEU A 101 18.38 44.13 10.78
CA LEU A 101 16.97 44.49 10.54
C LEU A 101 16.28 45.13 11.75
N VAL A 102 16.90 45.04 12.92
CA VAL A 102 16.41 45.68 14.14
C VAL A 102 17.01 47.08 14.21
N LEU A 103 16.35 48.04 13.56
CA LEU A 103 16.74 49.45 13.57
C LEU A 103 15.93 50.21 14.63
N ASP A 104 16.62 50.98 15.48
CA ASP A 104 15.99 51.86 16.47
C ASP A 104 15.63 53.21 15.83
N ILE A 105 14.57 53.17 15.01
CA ILE A 105 14.07 54.33 14.29
C ILE A 105 12.84 54.88 15.01
N GLU A 106 13.02 55.98 15.74
CA GLU A 106 11.92 56.76 16.29
C GLU A 106 11.05 57.31 15.14
N GLU A 107 9.73 57.24 15.32
CA GLU A 107 8.78 57.80 14.36
C GLU A 107 8.79 59.32 14.47
N VAL A 108 8.99 60.00 13.34
CA VAL A 108 9.09 61.45 13.30
C VAL A 108 7.77 62.02 12.79
N ASP A 109 7.08 62.84 13.60
CA ASP A 109 5.88 63.60 13.21
C ASP A 109 6.23 64.84 12.37
N SER A 110 7.09 64.64 11.37
CA SER A 110 7.50 65.69 10.43
C SER A 110 7.03 65.31 9.04
N LYS A 111 6.15 66.14 8.47
CA LYS A 111 5.60 65.97 7.11
C LYS A 111 6.56 66.38 6.00
N ASN A 112 7.84 66.58 6.31
CA ASN A 112 8.87 66.90 5.34
C ASN A 112 9.59 65.63 4.86
N GLU A 113 10.43 65.78 3.84
CA GLU A 113 11.10 64.68 3.15
C GLU A 113 11.96 63.83 4.08
N LEU A 114 12.64 64.44 5.06
CA LEU A 114 13.48 63.71 6.02
C LEU A 114 12.66 62.86 6.99
N GLY A 115 11.53 63.38 7.47
CA GLY A 115 10.59 62.60 8.29
C GLY A 115 9.96 61.45 7.49
N MET A 116 9.58 61.71 6.23
CA MET A 116 9.07 60.68 5.32
C MET A 116 10.13 59.60 5.02
N LEU A 117 11.38 59.98 4.79
CA LEU A 117 12.50 59.05 4.57
C LEU A 117 12.69 58.14 5.79
N ASN A 118 12.78 58.73 6.98
CA ASN A 118 12.97 57.99 8.23
C ASN A 118 11.82 57.00 8.50
N ASN A 119 10.57 57.45 8.35
CA ASN A 119 9.40 56.58 8.53
C ASN A 119 9.31 55.50 7.44
N SER A 120 9.77 55.78 6.22
CA SER A 120 9.82 54.79 5.13
C SER A 120 10.90 53.74 5.38
N LEU A 121 12.06 54.14 5.92
CA LEU A 121 13.14 53.22 6.29
C LEU A 121 12.70 52.28 7.42
N LYS A 122 12.01 52.80 8.44
CA LYS A 122 11.39 51.99 9.50
C LYS A 122 10.44 50.95 8.92
N LYS A 123 9.50 51.37 8.08
CA LYS A 123 8.55 50.46 7.41
C LYS A 123 9.23 49.41 6.55
N LEU A 124 10.30 49.78 5.83
CA LEU A 124 11.09 48.84 5.03
C LEU A 124 11.73 47.77 5.93
N SER A 125 12.36 48.19 7.03
CA SER A 125 12.98 47.29 8.00
C SER A 125 11.97 46.32 8.62
N GLU A 126 10.82 46.84 9.07
CA GLU A 126 9.73 46.05 9.64
C GLU A 126 9.19 45.04 8.62
N LYS A 127 8.99 45.43 7.35
CA LYS A 127 8.49 44.53 6.31
C LYS A 127 9.51 43.46 5.92
N LEU A 128 10.78 43.81 5.78
CA LEU A 128 11.85 42.83 5.53
C LEU A 128 11.95 41.82 6.67
N ARG A 129 11.83 42.27 7.92
CA ARG A 129 11.83 41.40 9.09
C ARG A 129 10.70 40.38 9.05
N VAL A 130 9.47 40.81 8.77
CA VAL A 130 8.32 39.90 8.65
C VAL A 130 8.55 38.88 7.54
N VAL A 131 8.95 39.32 6.34
CA VAL A 131 9.20 38.40 5.21
C VAL A 131 10.29 37.38 5.52
N LEU A 132 11.40 37.80 6.14
CA LEU A 132 12.50 36.90 6.48
C LEU A 132 12.13 35.95 7.63
N GLN A 133 11.30 36.39 8.57
CA GLN A 133 10.74 35.52 9.61
C GLN A 133 9.79 34.46 9.01
N ASP A 134 8.96 34.84 8.05
CA ASP A 134 8.08 33.90 7.33
C ASP A 134 8.90 32.88 6.54
N ILE A 135 9.98 33.30 5.87
CA ILE A 135 10.90 32.40 5.16
C ILE A 135 11.60 31.45 6.14
N ALA A 136 12.10 31.95 7.28
CA ALA A 136 12.74 31.13 8.31
C ALA A 136 11.79 30.06 8.86
N SER A 137 10.55 30.45 9.14
CA SER A 137 9.49 29.55 9.60
C SER A 137 9.14 28.52 8.53
N GLY A 138 8.98 28.94 7.27
CA GLY A 138 8.71 28.04 6.15
C GLY A 138 9.81 27.01 5.92
N ALA A 139 11.08 27.42 5.99
CA ALA A 139 12.21 26.51 5.87
C ALA A 139 12.26 25.49 7.02
N GLU A 140 11.94 25.90 8.25
CA GLU A 140 11.86 24.99 9.40
C GLU A 140 10.73 23.95 9.23
N VAL A 141 9.58 24.36 8.70
CA VAL A 141 8.48 23.42 8.38
C VAL A 141 8.89 22.41 7.31
N VAL A 142 9.61 22.86 6.26
CA VAL A 142 10.10 21.97 5.19
C VAL A 142 11.13 20.97 5.76
N LEU A 143 12.04 21.41 6.64
CA LEU A 143 12.99 20.51 7.32
C LEU A 143 12.27 19.41 8.11
N GLN A 144 11.30 19.79 8.94
CA GLN A 144 10.55 18.83 9.75
C GLN A 144 9.74 17.86 8.88
N ALA A 145 9.11 18.35 7.82
CA ALA A 145 8.39 17.52 6.86
C ALA A 145 9.33 16.53 6.16
N SER A 146 10.51 16.97 5.76
CA SER A 146 11.51 16.14 5.08
C SER A 146 12.04 15.02 5.98
N HIS A 147 12.36 15.31 7.24
CA HIS A 147 12.74 14.27 8.21
C HIS A 147 11.63 13.23 8.42
N LYS A 148 10.37 13.68 8.47
CA LYS A 148 9.23 12.77 8.59
C LYS A 148 9.07 11.88 7.35
N LEU A 149 9.21 12.46 6.15
CA LEU A 149 9.16 11.72 4.90
C LEU A 149 10.28 10.68 4.81
N ASN A 150 11.50 11.02 5.27
CA ASN A 150 12.60 10.05 5.34
C ASN A 150 12.27 8.88 6.28
N GLY A 151 11.72 9.14 7.46
CA GLY A 151 11.26 8.07 8.36
C GLY A 151 10.18 7.19 7.73
N THR A 152 9.22 7.79 7.02
CA THR A 152 8.20 7.03 6.27
C THR A 152 8.81 6.21 5.13
N ALA A 153 9.84 6.72 4.46
CA ALA A 153 10.56 5.97 3.43
C ALA A 153 11.30 4.75 4.02
N GLU A 154 11.97 4.91 5.17
CA GLU A 154 12.61 3.81 5.88
C GLU A 154 11.61 2.73 6.31
N GLU A 155 10.47 3.13 6.88
CA GLU A 155 9.38 2.22 7.24
C GLU A 155 8.83 1.48 6.02
N LEU A 156 8.60 2.19 4.91
CA LEU A 156 8.10 1.59 3.66
C LEU A 156 9.12 0.60 3.06
N SER A 157 10.40 0.94 3.08
CA SER A 157 11.48 0.05 2.61
C SER A 157 11.56 -1.22 3.46
N SER A 158 11.55 -1.08 4.79
CA SER A 158 11.54 -2.22 5.72
C SER A 158 10.29 -3.10 5.53
N GLY A 159 9.10 -2.49 5.43
CA GLY A 159 7.85 -3.21 5.20
C GLY A 159 7.83 -3.93 3.84
N SER A 160 8.44 -3.34 2.81
CA SER A 160 8.59 -3.98 1.50
C SER A 160 9.54 -5.19 1.56
N ALA A 161 10.65 -5.10 2.32
CA ALA A 161 11.56 -6.22 2.53
C ALA A 161 10.88 -7.39 3.28
N GLU A 162 10.10 -7.09 4.31
CA GLU A 162 9.34 -8.10 5.06
C GLU A 162 8.25 -8.76 4.19
N GLN A 163 7.55 -7.96 3.37
CA GLN A 163 6.62 -8.48 2.37
C GLN A 163 7.29 -9.39 1.36
N ALA A 164 8.48 -9.03 0.86
CA ALA A 164 9.21 -9.85 -0.10
C ALA A 164 9.56 -11.23 0.52
N SER A 165 10.06 -11.25 1.75
CA SER A 165 10.34 -12.50 2.47
C SER A 165 9.07 -13.35 2.67
N SER A 166 7.96 -12.71 3.03
CA SER A 166 6.68 -13.39 3.22
C SER A 166 6.14 -13.98 1.91
N LEU A 167 6.30 -13.25 0.79
CA LEU A 167 5.91 -13.72 -0.53
C LEU A 167 6.74 -14.91 -0.99
N GLU A 168 8.03 -14.97 -0.64
CA GLU A 168 8.90 -16.11 -0.95
C GLU A 168 8.48 -17.39 -0.20
N GLU A 169 8.11 -17.26 1.08
CA GLU A 169 7.57 -18.37 1.88
C GLU A 169 6.21 -18.86 1.33
N VAL A 170 5.31 -17.92 1.00
CA VAL A 170 4.01 -18.26 0.40
C VAL A 170 4.19 -18.90 -0.98
N SER A 171 5.12 -18.42 -1.79
CA SER A 171 5.42 -19.02 -3.11
C SER A 171 5.86 -20.48 -2.95
N THR A 172 6.77 -20.75 -2.01
CA THR A 172 7.24 -22.11 -1.70
C THR A 172 6.08 -23.00 -1.24
N THR A 173 5.21 -22.49 -0.38
CA THR A 173 4.02 -23.20 0.11
C THR A 173 3.05 -23.52 -1.03
N ILE A 174 2.89 -22.59 -1.98
CA ILE A 174 2.02 -22.77 -3.15
C ILE A 174 2.60 -23.81 -4.13
N GLU A 175 3.92 -23.86 -4.31
CA GLU A 175 4.58 -24.90 -5.09
C GLU A 175 4.38 -26.29 -4.47
N GLU A 176 4.55 -26.42 -3.16
CA GLU A 176 4.27 -27.68 -2.45
C GLU A 176 2.79 -28.07 -2.57
N PHE A 177 1.90 -27.11 -2.41
CA PHE A 177 0.46 -27.32 -2.54
C PHE A 177 0.08 -27.77 -3.97
N ALA A 178 0.69 -27.18 -5.01
CA ALA A 178 0.53 -27.62 -6.39
C ALA A 178 0.91 -29.10 -6.57
N GLY A 179 2.05 -29.50 -6.00
CA GLY A 179 2.50 -30.89 -6.02
C GLY A 179 1.52 -31.85 -5.33
N ASN A 180 0.98 -31.45 -4.18
CA ASN A 180 -0.02 -32.25 -3.46
C ASN A 180 -1.33 -32.39 -4.25
N VAL A 181 -1.80 -31.33 -4.90
CA VAL A 181 -3.01 -31.37 -5.75
C VAL A 181 -2.79 -32.27 -6.97
N ALA A 182 -1.62 -32.20 -7.60
CA ALA A 182 -1.27 -33.09 -8.72
C ALA A 182 -1.26 -34.57 -8.28
N SER A 183 -0.64 -34.86 -7.13
CA SER A 183 -0.63 -36.21 -6.54
C SER A 183 -2.04 -36.71 -6.21
N ASN A 184 -2.91 -35.86 -5.63
CA ASN A 184 -4.31 -36.20 -5.37
C ASN A 184 -5.09 -36.51 -6.66
N THR A 185 -4.84 -35.76 -7.72
CA THR A 185 -5.47 -35.98 -9.03
C THR A 185 -5.08 -37.33 -9.62
N ASP A 186 -3.79 -37.68 -9.56
CA ASP A 186 -3.29 -38.98 -10.02
C ASP A 186 -3.85 -40.12 -9.17
N ASN A 187 -3.79 -40.01 -7.84
CA ASN A 187 -4.34 -41.00 -6.90
C ASN A 187 -5.84 -41.22 -7.12
N ALA A 188 -6.62 -40.16 -7.35
CA ALA A 188 -8.03 -40.26 -7.65
C ALA A 188 -8.27 -40.97 -9.00
N THR A 189 -7.52 -40.60 -10.04
CA THR A 189 -7.63 -41.23 -11.36
C THR A 189 -7.31 -42.73 -11.30
N GLN A 190 -6.23 -43.11 -10.62
CA GLN A 190 -5.87 -44.51 -10.41
C GLN A 190 -6.91 -45.27 -9.59
N THR A 191 -7.41 -44.67 -8.50
CA THR A 191 -8.43 -45.28 -7.64
C THR A 191 -9.74 -45.50 -8.40
N SER A 192 -10.13 -44.56 -9.27
CA SER A 192 -11.31 -44.71 -10.13
C SER A 192 -11.15 -45.88 -11.11
N ALA A 193 -9.98 -46.00 -11.74
CA ALA A 193 -9.67 -47.13 -12.62
C ALA A 193 -9.72 -48.48 -11.88
N ILE A 194 -9.18 -48.55 -10.66
CA ILE A 194 -9.23 -49.75 -9.81
C ILE A 194 -10.68 -50.09 -9.42
N ALA A 195 -11.49 -49.10 -9.07
CA ALA A 195 -12.90 -49.30 -8.74
C ALA A 195 -13.68 -49.85 -9.94
N GLN A 196 -13.44 -49.31 -11.14
CA GLN A 196 -14.08 -49.79 -12.36
C GLN A 196 -13.66 -51.24 -12.71
N GLN A 197 -12.37 -51.56 -12.58
CA GLN A 197 -11.88 -52.93 -12.75
C GLN A 197 -12.45 -53.90 -11.71
N SER A 198 -12.63 -53.44 -10.47
CA SER A 198 -13.25 -54.22 -9.40
C SER A 198 -14.73 -54.50 -9.69
N SER A 199 -15.46 -53.52 -10.22
CA SER A 199 -16.86 -53.70 -10.65
C SER A 199 -16.99 -54.76 -11.75
N LEU A 200 -16.11 -54.73 -12.75
CA LEU A 200 -16.06 -55.76 -13.80
C LEU A 200 -15.73 -57.14 -13.23
N SER A 201 -14.81 -57.22 -12.27
CA SER A 201 -14.42 -58.47 -11.62
C SER A 201 -15.59 -59.06 -10.81
N VAL A 202 -16.33 -58.23 -10.06
CA VAL A 202 -17.54 -58.63 -9.33
C VAL A 202 -18.62 -59.14 -10.29
N ALA A 203 -18.82 -58.47 -11.43
CA ALA A 203 -19.78 -58.91 -12.45
C ALA A 203 -19.42 -60.31 -13.01
N ASN A 204 -18.14 -60.54 -13.32
CA ASN A 204 -17.66 -61.85 -13.78
C ASN A 204 -17.84 -62.94 -12.71
N VAL A 205 -17.53 -62.65 -11.45
CA VAL A 205 -17.71 -63.61 -10.35
C VAL A 205 -19.19 -63.93 -10.13
N SER A 206 -20.09 -62.94 -10.24
CA SER A 206 -21.54 -63.15 -10.14
C SER A 206 -22.05 -64.08 -11.24
N GLU A 207 -21.61 -63.89 -12.51
CA GLU A 207 -21.98 -64.79 -13.61
C GLU A 207 -21.47 -66.23 -13.37
N MET A 208 -20.27 -66.39 -12.84
CA MET A 208 -19.70 -67.70 -12.52
C MET A 208 -20.42 -68.38 -11.35
N SER A 209 -20.87 -67.61 -10.36
CA SER A 209 -21.70 -68.08 -9.25
C SER A 209 -23.07 -68.55 -9.74
N ASP A 210 -23.71 -67.83 -10.66
CA ASP A 210 -24.98 -68.25 -11.29
C ASP A 210 -24.85 -69.58 -12.05
N LYS A 211 -23.75 -69.75 -12.79
CA LYS A 211 -23.44 -71.02 -13.46
C LYS A 211 -23.23 -72.16 -12.45
N SER A 212 -22.51 -71.90 -11.36
CA SER A 212 -22.27 -72.88 -10.30
C SER A 212 -23.56 -73.27 -9.59
N TYR A 213 -24.42 -72.31 -9.26
CA TYR A 213 -25.74 -72.54 -8.68
C TYR A 213 -26.60 -73.44 -9.58
N SER A 214 -26.63 -73.14 -10.89
CA SER A 214 -27.36 -73.92 -11.88
C SER A 214 -26.84 -75.36 -11.99
N ALA A 215 -25.51 -75.54 -11.98
CA ALA A 215 -24.87 -76.86 -12.03
C ALA A 215 -25.17 -77.70 -10.78
N VAL A 216 -25.08 -77.10 -9.58
CA VAL A 216 -25.41 -77.77 -8.31
C VAL A 216 -26.89 -78.16 -8.26
N SER A 217 -27.77 -77.30 -8.76
CA SER A 217 -29.21 -77.60 -8.86
C SER A 217 -29.47 -78.80 -9.78
N ALA A 218 -28.79 -78.86 -10.93
CA ALA A 218 -28.89 -80.00 -11.85
C ALA A 218 -28.31 -81.29 -11.23
N ILE A 219 -27.21 -81.20 -10.47
CA ILE A 219 -26.65 -82.35 -9.73
C ILE A 219 -27.68 -82.87 -8.72
N SER A 220 -28.29 -81.99 -7.92
CA SER A 220 -29.32 -82.38 -6.95
C SER A 220 -30.49 -83.12 -7.60
N GLU A 221 -30.99 -82.60 -8.73
CA GLU A 221 -32.06 -83.23 -9.49
C GLU A 221 -31.68 -84.65 -9.99
N LYS A 222 -30.47 -84.80 -10.56
CA LYS A 222 -30.00 -86.11 -11.03
C LYS A 222 -29.78 -87.10 -9.89
N VAL A 223 -29.33 -86.63 -8.73
CA VAL A 223 -29.13 -87.46 -7.54
C VAL A 223 -30.45 -87.91 -6.95
N MET A 224 -31.51 -87.09 -6.99
CA MET A 224 -32.86 -87.54 -6.61
C MET A 224 -33.35 -88.70 -7.48
N VAL A 225 -33.08 -88.67 -8.79
CA VAL A 225 -33.39 -89.80 -9.69
C VAL A 225 -32.59 -91.05 -9.30
N ILE A 226 -31.31 -90.92 -8.95
CA ILE A 226 -30.48 -92.04 -8.46
C ILE A 226 -31.04 -92.59 -7.15
N ASN A 227 -31.51 -91.73 -6.25
CA ASN A 227 -32.14 -92.12 -4.99
C ASN A 227 -33.42 -92.94 -5.25
N GLU A 228 -34.25 -92.50 -6.18
CA GLU A 228 -35.45 -93.24 -6.60
C GLU A 228 -35.10 -94.62 -7.20
N ILE A 229 -34.08 -94.69 -8.06
CA ILE A 229 -33.57 -95.95 -8.62
C ILE A 229 -33.08 -96.88 -7.50
N ALA A 230 -32.38 -96.36 -6.49
CA ALA A 230 -31.92 -97.15 -5.36
C ALA A 230 -33.10 -97.71 -4.54
N ILE A 231 -34.15 -96.92 -4.32
CA ILE A 231 -35.39 -97.37 -3.66
C ILE A 231 -36.08 -98.47 -4.47
N GLN A 232 -36.25 -98.27 -5.79
CA GLN A 232 -36.86 -99.27 -6.67
C GLN A 232 -36.03 -100.57 -6.70
N THR A 233 -34.70 -100.46 -6.75
CA THR A 233 -33.77 -101.60 -6.72
C THR A 233 -33.87 -102.36 -5.40
N ASN A 234 -34.00 -101.65 -4.28
CA ASN A 234 -34.20 -102.24 -2.96
C ASN A 234 -35.52 -103.03 -2.88
N ILE A 235 -36.61 -102.51 -3.46
CA ILE A 235 -37.91 -103.19 -3.54
C ILE A 235 -37.82 -104.43 -4.44
N LEU A 236 -37.17 -104.33 -5.61
CA LEU A 236 -36.93 -105.45 -6.51
C LEU A 236 -36.12 -106.57 -5.85
N ALA A 237 -35.05 -106.21 -5.14
CA ALA A 237 -34.20 -107.14 -4.40
C ALA A 237 -34.95 -107.81 -3.24
N LEU A 238 -35.80 -107.07 -2.54
CA LEU A 238 -36.69 -107.63 -1.50
C LEU A 238 -37.66 -108.65 -2.10
N ASN A 239 -38.32 -108.32 -3.22
CA ASN A 239 -39.23 -109.22 -3.91
C ASN A 239 -38.50 -110.49 -4.40
N ALA A 240 -37.29 -110.34 -4.94
CA ALA A 240 -36.45 -111.47 -5.36
C ALA A 240 -36.03 -112.36 -4.18
N ALA A 241 -35.70 -111.77 -3.02
CA ALA A 241 -35.36 -112.52 -1.81
C ALA A 241 -36.57 -113.30 -1.27
N VAL A 242 -37.78 -112.73 -1.33
CA VAL A 242 -39.02 -113.40 -0.95
C VAL A 242 -39.32 -114.58 -1.89
N GLU A 243 -39.19 -114.40 -3.20
CA GLU A 243 -39.45 -115.47 -4.17
C GLU A 243 -38.38 -116.57 -4.10
N ALA A 244 -37.13 -116.21 -3.83
CA ALA A 244 -36.05 -117.17 -3.58
C ALA A 244 -36.29 -118.01 -2.31
N ALA A 245 -36.84 -117.40 -1.24
CA ALA A 245 -37.26 -118.12 -0.03
C ALA A 245 -38.44 -119.08 -0.33
N ARG A 246 -39.34 -118.68 -1.23
CA ARG A 246 -40.49 -119.48 -1.67
C ARG A 246 -40.09 -120.69 -2.51
N ALA A 247 -38.99 -120.62 -3.25
CA ALA A 247 -38.42 -121.70 -4.04
C ALA A 247 -37.63 -122.75 -3.21
N GLY A 248 -37.50 -122.57 -1.90
CA GLY A 248 -36.86 -123.54 -1.00
C GLY A 248 -35.38 -123.78 -1.30
N ASP A 249 -34.95 -125.05 -1.36
CA ASP A 249 -33.53 -125.41 -1.52
C ASP A 249 -32.92 -124.97 -2.87
N MET A 250 -33.73 -124.85 -3.92
CA MET A 250 -33.28 -124.40 -5.25
C MET A 250 -33.02 -122.88 -5.31
N GLY A 251 -33.57 -122.10 -4.36
CA GLY A 251 -33.47 -120.64 -4.31
C GLY A 251 -32.32 -120.08 -3.46
N LYS A 252 -31.58 -120.93 -2.73
CA LYS A 252 -30.55 -120.50 -1.76
C LYS A 252 -29.47 -119.59 -2.34
N GLY A 253 -28.97 -119.90 -3.54
CA GLY A 253 -27.99 -119.05 -4.24
C GLY A 253 -28.55 -117.70 -4.67
N PHE A 254 -29.81 -117.68 -5.14
CA PHE A 254 -30.52 -116.46 -5.53
C PHE A 254 -30.82 -115.55 -4.33
N ALA A 255 -31.15 -116.14 -3.17
CA ALA A 255 -31.41 -115.38 -1.94
C ALA A 255 -30.17 -114.60 -1.47
N VAL A 256 -28.96 -115.17 -1.59
CA VAL A 256 -27.70 -114.49 -1.24
C VAL A 256 -27.44 -113.32 -2.18
N VAL A 257 -27.60 -113.51 -3.49
CA VAL A 257 -27.43 -112.43 -4.48
C VAL A 257 -28.46 -111.32 -4.25
N ALA A 258 -29.72 -111.67 -4.00
CA ALA A 258 -30.77 -110.69 -3.70
C ALA A 258 -30.45 -109.89 -2.41
N GLY A 259 -29.91 -110.54 -1.38
CA GLY A 259 -29.43 -109.87 -0.17
C GLY A 259 -28.29 -108.89 -0.42
N GLU A 260 -27.33 -109.25 -1.27
CA GLU A 260 -26.20 -108.37 -1.62
C GLU A 260 -26.64 -107.19 -2.49
N VAL A 261 -27.54 -107.41 -3.47
CA VAL A 261 -28.15 -106.34 -4.28
C VAL A 261 -28.94 -105.38 -3.39
N ARG A 262 -29.68 -105.91 -2.41
CA ARG A 262 -30.42 -105.11 -1.44
C ARG A 262 -29.48 -104.21 -0.62
N LYS A 263 -28.38 -104.78 -0.10
CA LYS A 263 -27.37 -104.04 0.66
C LYS A 263 -26.68 -102.96 -0.20
N LEU A 264 -26.41 -103.25 -1.46
CA LEU A 264 -25.86 -102.28 -2.42
C LEU A 264 -26.85 -101.14 -2.71
N ALA A 265 -28.14 -101.45 -2.81
CA ALA A 265 -29.20 -100.46 -2.99
C ALA A 265 -29.36 -99.56 -1.74
N GLU A 266 -29.34 -100.14 -0.53
CA GLU A 266 -29.34 -99.37 0.74
C GLU A 266 -28.11 -98.45 0.86
N ASN A 267 -26.92 -98.92 0.48
CA ASN A 267 -25.70 -98.11 0.44
C ASN A 267 -25.78 -96.98 -0.61
N SER A 268 -26.31 -97.28 -1.81
CA SER A 268 -26.47 -96.28 -2.88
C SER A 268 -27.45 -95.18 -2.48
N LYS A 269 -28.54 -95.57 -1.80
CA LYS A 269 -29.51 -94.63 -1.23
C LYS A 269 -28.85 -93.68 -0.23
N LYS A 270 -28.09 -94.24 0.72
CA LYS A 270 -27.39 -93.43 1.74
C LYS A 270 -26.41 -92.43 1.10
N ALA A 271 -25.63 -92.86 0.11
CA ALA A 271 -24.73 -91.98 -0.61
C ALA A 271 -25.49 -90.89 -1.39
N ALA A 272 -26.62 -91.22 -2.01
CA ALA A 272 -27.46 -90.24 -2.70
C ALA A 272 -28.03 -89.20 -1.71
N ASP A 273 -28.53 -89.63 -0.55
CA ASP A 273 -29.03 -88.73 0.50
C ASP A 273 -27.92 -87.77 1.00
N GLU A 274 -26.68 -88.27 1.21
CA GLU A 274 -25.52 -87.45 1.59
C GLU A 274 -25.17 -86.40 0.52
N ILE A 275 -25.23 -86.77 -0.77
CA ILE A 275 -24.99 -85.84 -1.88
C ILE A 275 -26.09 -84.78 -1.97
N VAL A 276 -27.36 -85.13 -1.75
CA VAL A 276 -28.47 -84.16 -1.75
C VAL A 276 -28.27 -83.10 -0.67
N VAL A 277 -27.93 -83.51 0.56
CA VAL A 277 -27.66 -82.57 1.66
C VAL A 277 -26.47 -81.65 1.32
N MET A 278 -25.41 -82.20 0.73
CA MET A 278 -24.24 -81.42 0.31
C MET A 278 -24.59 -80.43 -0.81
N ALA A 279 -25.41 -80.85 -1.78
CA ALA A 279 -25.87 -80.00 -2.87
C ALA A 279 -26.77 -78.87 -2.38
N GLU A 280 -27.69 -79.13 -1.44
CA GLU A 280 -28.51 -78.10 -0.80
C GLU A 280 -27.65 -77.06 -0.07
N SER A 281 -26.71 -77.52 0.76
CA SER A 281 -25.80 -76.62 1.48
C SER A 281 -24.95 -75.77 0.53
N THR A 282 -24.42 -76.37 -0.53
CA THR A 282 -23.64 -75.64 -1.55
C THR A 282 -24.50 -74.63 -2.29
N ARG A 283 -25.76 -74.96 -2.56
CA ARG A 283 -26.72 -74.07 -3.22
C ARG A 283 -27.03 -72.85 -2.35
N GLU A 284 -27.28 -73.05 -1.05
CA GLU A 284 -27.50 -71.95 -0.10
C GLU A 284 -26.28 -71.03 0.02
N GLN A 285 -25.07 -71.59 0.12
CA GLN A 285 -23.83 -70.82 0.16
C GLN A 285 -23.61 -70.00 -1.11
N THR A 286 -23.88 -70.58 -2.27
CA THR A 286 -23.75 -69.89 -3.57
C THR A 286 -24.77 -68.75 -3.70
N GLN A 287 -26.02 -68.98 -3.25
CA GLN A 287 -27.05 -67.94 -3.21
C GLN A 287 -26.66 -66.77 -2.31
N LEU A 288 -26.12 -67.06 -1.11
CA LEU A 288 -25.65 -66.04 -0.18
C LEU A 288 -24.51 -65.21 -0.79
N ALA A 289 -23.53 -65.87 -1.43
CA ALA A 289 -22.43 -65.19 -2.11
C ALA A 289 -22.94 -64.28 -3.23
N ASN A 290 -23.92 -64.71 -4.03
CA ASN A 290 -24.52 -63.90 -5.08
C ASN A 290 -25.23 -62.65 -4.54
N ASN A 291 -25.98 -62.78 -3.45
CA ASN A 291 -26.64 -61.64 -2.80
C ASN A 291 -25.59 -60.61 -2.34
N LEU A 292 -24.51 -61.07 -1.70
CA LEU A 292 -23.42 -60.18 -1.25
C LEU A 292 -22.72 -59.47 -2.42
N LEU A 293 -22.50 -60.16 -3.55
CA LEU A 293 -21.92 -59.54 -4.75
C LEU A 293 -22.87 -58.51 -5.37
N THR A 294 -24.18 -58.79 -5.36
CA THR A 294 -25.21 -57.87 -5.85
C THR A 294 -25.26 -56.58 -5.02
N ASP A 295 -25.12 -56.70 -3.70
CA ASP A 295 -25.08 -55.55 -2.79
C ASP A 295 -23.77 -54.75 -2.89
N MET A 296 -22.66 -55.43 -3.25
CA MET A 296 -21.34 -54.82 -3.37
C MET A 296 -21.18 -53.96 -4.62
N LYS A 297 -21.79 -54.37 -5.75
CA LYS A 297 -21.71 -53.65 -7.02
C LYS A 297 -22.07 -52.14 -6.92
N PRO A 298 -23.25 -51.75 -6.38
CA PRO A 298 -23.60 -50.32 -6.27
C PRO A 298 -22.67 -49.56 -5.32
N GLN A 299 -22.05 -50.22 -4.34
CA GLN A 299 -21.07 -49.58 -3.46
C GLN A 299 -19.78 -49.26 -4.21
N ILE A 300 -19.28 -50.18 -5.05
CA ILE A 300 -18.10 -49.94 -5.89
C ILE A 300 -18.36 -48.83 -6.91
N GLU A 301 -19.54 -48.82 -7.54
CA GLU A 301 -19.95 -47.75 -8.47
C GLU A 301 -20.02 -46.39 -7.75
N LYS A 302 -20.57 -46.35 -6.53
CA LYS A 302 -20.59 -45.15 -5.71
C LYS A 302 -19.18 -44.68 -5.34
N THR A 303 -18.28 -45.58 -4.97
CA THR A 303 -16.87 -45.25 -4.70
C THR A 303 -16.21 -44.67 -5.94
N SER A 304 -16.40 -45.26 -7.12
CA SER A 304 -15.88 -44.72 -8.37
C SER A 304 -16.42 -43.31 -8.66
N GLY A 305 -17.71 -43.07 -8.40
CA GLY A 305 -18.33 -41.75 -8.56
C GLY A 305 -17.71 -40.70 -7.63
N LEU A 306 -17.60 -41.00 -6.33
CA LEU A 306 -17.00 -40.10 -5.34
C LEU A 306 -15.54 -39.79 -5.67
N VAL A 307 -14.78 -40.78 -6.13
CA VAL A 307 -13.40 -40.58 -6.54
C VAL A 307 -13.30 -39.72 -7.80
N GLY A 308 -14.26 -39.85 -8.73
CA GLY A 308 -14.38 -38.94 -9.88
C GLY A 308 -14.64 -37.49 -9.46
N GLU A 309 -15.48 -37.26 -8.44
CA GLU A 309 -15.70 -35.93 -7.85
C GLU A 309 -14.41 -35.37 -7.23
N ILE A 310 -13.61 -36.19 -6.54
CA ILE A 310 -12.30 -35.79 -6.00
C ILE A 310 -11.34 -35.38 -7.13
N ALA A 311 -11.29 -36.14 -8.24
CA ALA A 311 -10.45 -35.79 -9.38
C ALA A 311 -10.86 -34.46 -10.02
N ALA A 312 -12.17 -34.24 -10.20
CA ALA A 312 -12.70 -32.98 -10.72
C ALA A 312 -12.39 -31.79 -9.80
N ALA A 313 -12.60 -31.95 -8.49
CA ALA A 313 -12.27 -30.92 -7.50
C ALA A 313 -10.76 -30.62 -7.46
N SER A 314 -9.92 -31.65 -7.59
CA SER A 314 -8.46 -31.48 -7.62
C SER A 314 -8.01 -30.74 -8.89
N TYR A 315 -8.65 -31.00 -10.03
CA TYR A 315 -8.39 -30.25 -11.26
C TYR A 315 -8.75 -28.76 -11.12
N GLU A 316 -9.88 -28.46 -10.48
CA GLU A 316 -10.27 -27.07 -10.17
C GLU A 316 -9.31 -26.41 -9.18
N GLN A 317 -8.86 -27.12 -8.16
CA GLN A 317 -7.83 -26.65 -7.23
C GLN A 317 -6.54 -26.32 -7.98
N ASN A 318 -6.11 -27.13 -8.94
CA ASN A 318 -4.91 -26.86 -9.74
C ASN A 318 -5.02 -25.55 -10.51
N ASN A 319 -6.17 -25.27 -11.12
CA ASN A 319 -6.43 -23.98 -11.77
C ASN A 319 -6.43 -22.82 -10.76
N GLY A 320 -6.97 -23.03 -9.55
CA GLY A 320 -6.92 -22.06 -8.47
C GLY A 320 -5.48 -21.75 -8.03
N VAL A 321 -4.62 -22.77 -7.98
CA VAL A 321 -3.19 -22.63 -7.67
C VAL A 321 -2.47 -21.77 -8.70
N GLU A 322 -2.72 -21.97 -9.99
CA GLU A 322 -2.16 -21.12 -11.05
C GLU A 322 -2.58 -19.64 -10.91
N GLN A 323 -3.84 -19.39 -10.56
CA GLN A 323 -4.33 -18.03 -10.31
C GLN A 323 -3.66 -17.39 -9.09
N VAL A 324 -3.51 -18.14 -8.00
CA VAL A 324 -2.82 -17.67 -6.79
C VAL A 324 -1.35 -17.37 -7.11
N ASN A 325 -0.67 -18.21 -7.89
CA ASN A 325 0.70 -17.95 -8.32
C ASN A 325 0.81 -16.65 -9.13
N GLY A 326 -0.11 -16.42 -10.08
CA GLY A 326 -0.19 -15.15 -10.81
C GLY A 326 -0.39 -13.93 -9.89
N ALA A 327 -1.23 -14.04 -8.87
CA ALA A 327 -1.43 -12.99 -7.88
C ALA A 327 -0.17 -12.72 -7.04
N ILE A 328 0.58 -13.76 -6.66
CA ILE A 328 1.85 -13.65 -5.94
C ILE A 328 2.89 -12.90 -6.79
N GLN A 329 2.99 -13.20 -8.08
CA GLN A 329 3.89 -12.48 -8.99
C GLN A 329 3.54 -10.99 -9.09
N GLN A 330 2.24 -10.66 -9.15
CA GLN A 330 1.78 -9.27 -9.17
C GLN A 330 2.06 -8.55 -7.84
N LEU A 331 1.88 -9.24 -6.70
CA LEU A 331 2.26 -8.70 -5.39
C LEU A 331 3.76 -8.45 -5.31
N ASN A 332 4.60 -9.38 -5.78
CA ASN A 332 6.05 -9.20 -5.80
C ASN A 332 6.47 -7.99 -6.64
N ALA A 333 5.85 -7.78 -7.81
CA ALA A 333 6.09 -6.59 -8.62
C ALA A 333 5.72 -5.29 -7.87
N THR A 334 4.59 -5.30 -7.15
CA THR A 334 4.15 -4.16 -6.34
C THR A 334 5.10 -3.90 -5.16
N THR A 335 5.56 -4.97 -4.49
CA THR A 335 6.54 -4.88 -3.41
C THR A 335 7.86 -4.28 -3.87
N GLN A 336 8.36 -4.68 -5.05
CA GLN A 336 9.55 -4.07 -5.65
C GLN A 336 9.33 -2.60 -6.01
N GLN A 337 8.15 -2.27 -6.54
CA GLN A 337 7.80 -0.88 -6.84
C GLN A 337 7.74 -0.02 -5.56
N ASN A 338 7.22 -0.57 -4.45
CA ASN A 338 7.19 0.12 -3.16
C ASN A 338 8.60 0.36 -2.61
N ALA A 339 9.50 -0.63 -2.74
CA ALA A 339 10.90 -0.47 -2.35
C ALA A 339 11.59 0.64 -3.17
N ALA A 340 11.40 0.64 -4.49
CA ALA A 340 11.94 1.70 -5.35
C ALA A 340 11.35 3.08 -5.04
N ALA A 341 10.05 3.15 -4.78
CA ALA A 341 9.37 4.39 -4.38
C ALA A 341 9.87 4.89 -3.00
N ALA A 342 10.19 3.98 -2.08
CA ALA A 342 10.80 4.33 -0.80
C ALA A 342 12.19 4.95 -0.99
N GLU A 343 13.04 4.36 -1.84
CA GLU A 343 14.35 4.91 -2.17
C GLU A 343 14.24 6.31 -2.80
N GLU A 344 13.33 6.49 -3.76
CA GLU A 344 13.09 7.79 -4.39
C GLU A 344 12.56 8.82 -3.38
N LEU A 345 11.66 8.41 -2.48
CA LEU A 345 11.14 9.27 -1.42
C LEU A 345 12.23 9.71 -0.44
N ALA A 346 13.14 8.80 -0.06
CA ALA A 346 14.28 9.12 0.80
C ALA A 346 15.20 10.15 0.12
N ALA A 347 15.55 9.92 -1.15
CA ALA A 347 16.40 10.85 -1.93
C ALA A 347 15.75 12.24 -2.06
N ASN A 348 14.46 12.31 -2.38
CA ASN A 348 13.72 13.58 -2.45
C ASN A 348 13.66 14.29 -1.09
N SER A 349 13.54 13.53 0.01
CA SER A 349 13.54 14.09 1.37
C SER A 349 14.90 14.66 1.75
N GLU A 350 16.00 14.02 1.34
CA GLU A 350 17.35 14.54 1.52
C GLU A 350 17.57 15.83 0.72
N GLU A 351 17.08 15.89 -0.53
CA GLU A 351 17.14 17.10 -1.35
C GLU A 351 16.37 18.26 -0.71
N LEU A 352 15.13 18.02 -0.25
CA LEU A 352 14.32 19.04 0.43
C LEU A 352 14.97 19.54 1.72
N THR A 353 15.62 18.64 2.47
CA THR A 353 16.42 18.99 3.64
C THR A 353 17.54 19.96 3.25
N GLY A 354 18.32 19.62 2.22
CA GLY A 354 19.39 20.48 1.71
C GLY A 354 18.90 21.84 1.20
N GLN A 355 17.76 21.89 0.51
CA GLN A 355 17.15 23.15 0.07
C GLN A 355 16.70 24.03 1.24
N ALA A 356 16.09 23.43 2.27
CA ALA A 356 15.65 24.17 3.45
C ALA A 356 16.82 24.68 4.31
N GLU A 357 17.90 23.90 4.45
CA GLU A 357 19.15 24.36 5.06
C GLU A 357 19.78 25.51 4.28
N SER A 358 19.81 25.41 2.94
CA SER A 358 20.31 26.47 2.06
C SER A 358 19.52 27.76 2.23
N LEU A 359 18.19 27.69 2.35
CA LEU A 359 17.33 28.84 2.65
C LEU A 359 17.66 29.45 4.01
N LYS A 360 17.80 28.63 5.06
CA LYS A 360 18.18 29.10 6.41
C LYS A 360 19.55 29.77 6.37
N GLN A 361 20.51 29.24 5.63
CA GLN A 361 21.85 29.81 5.51
C GLN A 361 21.84 31.13 4.72
N ALA A 362 21.04 31.23 3.66
CA ALA A 362 20.89 32.45 2.87
C ALA A 362 20.30 33.61 3.68
N ILE A 363 19.34 33.32 4.57
CA ILE A 363 18.75 34.36 5.44
C ILE A 363 19.53 34.59 6.73
N ALA A 364 20.44 33.68 7.12
CA ALA A 364 21.25 33.81 8.35
C ALA A 364 22.19 35.01 8.34
N PHE A 365 22.50 35.57 7.17
CA PHE A 365 23.17 36.86 7.04
C PHE A 365 22.39 37.99 7.73
N PHE A 366 21.05 37.93 7.66
CA PHE A 366 20.18 38.91 8.27
C PHE A 366 19.94 38.59 9.76
N LYS A 367 20.28 39.55 10.61
CA LYS A 367 20.04 39.50 12.06
C LYS A 367 18.62 40.00 12.33
N LEU A 368 17.74 39.03 12.58
CA LEU A 368 16.31 39.20 12.87
C LEU A 368 16.02 39.71 14.29
#